data_AF-A0A227J4G5-F1
#
_entry.id   AF-A0A227J4G5-F1
#
_cell.length_a   1.000
_cell.length_b   1.000
_cell.length_c   1.000
_cell.angle_alpha   90.00
_cell.angle_beta   90.00
_cell.angle_gamma   90.00
#
_symmetry.space_group_name_H-M   'P 1'
#
loop_
_entity.id
_entity.type
_entity.pdbx_description
1 polymer ?
#
loop_
_entity_poly.entity_id
_entity_poly.type
_entity_poly.pdbx_seq_one_letter_code
_entity_poly.pdbx_strand_id
1 'polypeptide(L)' 'MTNQQLHQRRSQVIAQGMGALYPLYVEKAENAYVWDIEGNKYIDFAAG' A
#
# COMPACT_ATOMS: atom_id res chain seq x y z
N MET A 1 -4.94 12.16 2.83
CA MET A 1 -3.92 11.37 3.55
C MET A 1 -2.99 10.82 2.49
N THR A 2 -1.66 10.91 2.64
CA THR A 2 -0.68 10.36 1.69
C THR A 2 -0.29 8.94 2.08
N ASN A 3 0.30 8.18 1.16
CA ASN A 3 0.94 6.89 1.40
C ASN A 3 1.95 7.00 2.55
N GLN A 4 2.77 8.06 2.54
CA GLN A 4 3.74 8.33 3.60
C GLN A 4 3.06 8.55 4.97
N GLN A 5 1.97 9.33 5.03
CA GLN A 5 1.23 9.55 6.27
C GLN A 5 0.61 8.25 6.81
N LEU A 6 0.06 7.40 5.94
CA LEU A 6 -0.44 6.08 6.36
C LEU A 6 0.68 5.16 6.83
N HIS A 7 1.86 5.24 6.21
CA HIS A 7 3.03 4.47 6.64
C HIS A 7 3.55 4.89 8.02
N GLN A 8 3.58 6.20 8.29
CA GLN A 8 3.90 6.73 9.61
C GLN A 8 2.87 6.30 10.67
N ARG A 9 1.57 6.34 10.33
CA ARG A 9 0.53 5.86 11.26
C ARG A 9 0.68 4.35 11.51
N ARG A 10 0.95 3.57 10.46
CA ARG A 10 1.14 2.11 10.56
C ARG A 10 2.27 1.76 11.52
N SER A 11 3.41 2.44 11.47
CA SER A 11 4.55 2.14 12.34
C SER A 11 4.28 2.40 13.83
N GLN A 12 3.26 3.22 14.15
CA GLN A 12 2.84 3.51 15.53
C GLN A 12 1.85 2.47 16.08
N VAL A 13 1.14 1.73 15.22
CA VAL A 13 0.02 0.87 15.63
C VAL A 13 0.16 -0.59 15.25
N ILE A 14 1.09 -0.93 14.35
CA ILE A 14 1.38 -2.30 13.92
C ILE A 14 2.75 -2.73 14.47
N ALA A 15 2.83 -3.96 14.98
CA ALA A 15 4.07 -4.54 15.48
C ALA A 15 5.14 -4.62 14.38
N GLN A 16 6.40 -4.35 14.73
CA GLN A 16 7.51 -4.31 13.78
C GLN A 16 7.72 -5.64 13.02
N GLY A 17 7.40 -6.78 13.64
CA GLY A 17 7.50 -8.10 13.01
C GLY A 17 6.52 -8.34 11.86
N MET A 18 5.46 -7.53 11.76
CA MET A 18 4.58 -7.53 10.59
C MET A 18 5.20 -6.60 9.56
N GLY A 19 5.88 -7.15 8.55
CA GLY A 19 6.49 -6.37 7.47
C GLY A 19 5.46 -5.71 6.55
N ALA A 20 5.89 -4.69 5.81
CA ALA A 20 5.19 -4.18 4.63
C ALA A 20 6.25 -3.95 3.55
N LEU A 21 6.24 -4.80 2.53
CA LEU A 21 7.25 -4.80 1.46
C LEU A 21 7.29 -3.46 0.73
N TYR A 22 6.14 -2.82 0.54
CA TYR A 22 5.99 -1.53 -0.11
C TYR A 22 5.26 -0.55 0.81
N PRO A 23 5.70 0.72 0.92
CA PRO A 23 5.00 1.77 1.66
C PRO A 23 3.84 2.35 0.83
N LEU A 24 3.03 1.46 0.23
CA LEU A 24 1.92 1.76 -0.67
C LEU A 24 0.62 1.22 -0.06
N TYR A 25 -0.46 2.00 -0.19
CA TYR A 25 -1.77 1.67 0.33
C TYR A 25 -2.79 1.65 -0.79
N VAL A 26 -3.35 0.48 -1.06
CA VAL A 26 -4.27 0.23 -2.17
C VAL A 26 -5.65 0.80 -1.88
N GLU A 27 -6.19 1.57 -2.83
CA GLU A 27 -7.59 2.04 -2.82
C GLU A 27 -8.49 1.16 -3.71
N LYS A 28 -7.99 0.75 -4.88
CA LYS A 28 -8.72 -0.07 -5.85
C LYS A 28 -7.78 -1.10 -6.50
N ALA A 29 -8.31 -2.26 -6.84
CA ALA A 29 -7.66 -3.21 -7.75
C ALA A 29 -8.66 -3.74 -8.80
N GLU A 30 -8.18 -4.06 -10.01
CA GLU A 30 -8.97 -4.62 -11.10
C GLU A 30 -8.06 -5.41 -12.05
N ASN A 31 -8.28 -6.74 -12.13
CA ASN A 31 -7.41 -7.66 -12.87
C ASN A 31 -5.93 -7.45 -12.44
N ALA A 32 -5.01 -7.27 -13.39
CA ALA A 32 -3.59 -7.02 -13.09
C ALA A 32 -3.27 -5.57 -12.70
N TYR A 33 -4.26 -4.70 -12.48
CA TYR A 33 -4.03 -3.29 -12.15
C TYR A 33 -4.38 -2.97 -10.69
N VAL A 34 -3.51 -2.19 -10.06
CA VAL A 34 -3.69 -1.68 -8.70
C VAL A 34 -3.57 -0.16 -8.71
N TRP A 35 -4.42 0.51 -7.96
CA TRP A 35 -4.38 1.95 -7.72
C TRP A 35 -4.20 2.21 -6.23
N ASP A 36 -3.20 3.03 -5.89
CA ASP A 36 -3.03 3.49 -4.52
C ASP A 36 -3.94 4.68 -4.18
N ILE A 37 -3.98 5.05 -2.91
CA ILE A 37 -4.75 6.20 -2.40
C ILE A 37 -4.30 7.58 -2.94
N GLU A 38 -3.18 7.65 -3.66
CA GLU A 38 -2.68 8.85 -4.31
C GLU A 38 -3.01 8.88 -5.82
N GLY A 39 -3.67 7.83 -6.33
CA GLY A 39 -4.07 7.70 -7.73
C GLY A 39 -3.00 7.11 -8.64
N ASN A 40 -1.85 6.65 -8.11
CA ASN A 40 -0.83 5.99 -8.91
C ASN A 40 -1.31 4.62 -9.37
N LYS A 41 -1.10 4.28 -10.65
CA LYS A 41 -1.49 3.00 -11.26
C LYS A 41 -0.27 2.09 -11.42
N TYR A 42 -0.39 0.86 -10.95
CA TYR A 42 0.63 -0.19 -11.02
C TYR A 42 0.12 -1.42 -11.75
N ILE A 43 1.04 -2.22 -12.29
CA ILE A 43 0.74 -3.58 -12.74
C ILE A 43 1.19 -4.54 -11.64
N ASP A 44 0.26 -5.34 -11.13
CA ASP A 44 0.52 -6.31 -10.08
C ASP A 44 1.06 -7.61 -10.67
N PHE A 45 2.34 -7.86 -10.42
CA PHE A 45 3.04 -9.11 -10.76
C PHE A 45 3.21 -10.04 -9.54
N ALA A 46 2.78 -9.62 -8.35
CA ALA A 46 2.78 -10.43 -7.14
C ALA A 46 1.47 -11.22 -7.01
N ALA A 47 0.35 -10.62 -7.39
CA ALA A 47 -1.00 -11.18 -7.36
C ALA A 47 -1.53 -11.54 -5.96
N GLY A 48 -1.07 -10.80 -4.93
CA GLY A 48 -1.56 -10.89 -3.55
C GLY A 48 -0.95 -12.03 -2.75
#